data_AF-A0AAW0DQ06-F1
#
_entry.id   AF-A0AAW0DQ06-F1
#
_cell.length_a   1.000
_cell.length_b   1.000
_cell.length_c   1.000
_cell.angle_alpha   90.00
_cell.angle_beta   90.00
_cell.angle_gamma   90.00
#
_symmetry.space_group_name_H-M   'P 1'
#
loop_
_entity.id
_entity.type
_entity.pdbx_description
1 polymer ?
#
loop_
_entity_poly.entity_id
_entity_poly.type
_entity_poly.pdbx_seq_one_letter_code
_entity_poly.pdbx_strand_id
1 'polypeptide(L)'
;MTDLAEDLGVAHVFLKDESSRFGLPAFKILGASWAICSVLAKRLNIDIEKIKSFDALKERLEGAGEGNLTLYTATDGNHGRAVARVAAKLGLSAKIFVPEAVSQASRDAIRAEGARVLVWNGDYDGAVKAAAKEAEEVGSHGILIQDTSWEGYEDIPKLIVQGYSTLFVEIDEALAAKGLSPSIVVVPVGVGSLAHSAIQHYRSLTHSKTQPTILTVEPDTAACLNTSLHSDNPVSIETGETIMPGLNCGTVSTTAWPDLHAGVDMSLVISDANARKAMEDLETLGVHAGPCGAATLAALRALPDGLRIPGMYGILLDTVKTFLCALVVMLFSGTLLLISAFVVQVSAHGYVPQIKIGNQYIPGWDVSKDGYTTPQPLRVVRATKPDSGFISDVTSGDITCSIGNSKLPPGPITATVAAGGQVTMLWNTWPIGHYGPVLNYMAKCPTSDCSTWKGDTGSPWFKIQQDVYKNGEWASDTLAKNNASYTVNIPKNIAPGAYVRVDGPINALVQLLRHENLALHGASNIGGAQFYPGKLDR
;
A
#
# COMPACT_ATOMS: atom_id res chain seq x y z
N MET A 1 -17.40 -14.53 -3.20
CA MET A 1 -16.58 -15.05 -2.08
C MET A 1 -17.52 -15.79 -1.14
N THR A 2 -17.54 -17.13 -1.17
CA THR A 2 -18.59 -17.93 -0.51
C THR A 2 -18.48 -17.86 1.01
N ASP A 3 -17.28 -18.05 1.55
CA ASP A 3 -17.02 -18.05 3.00
C ASP A 3 -17.38 -16.69 3.63
N LEU A 4 -17.09 -15.59 2.92
CA LEU A 4 -17.43 -14.24 3.35
C LEU A 4 -18.94 -13.96 3.26
N ALA A 5 -19.63 -14.54 2.27
CA ALA A 5 -21.08 -14.40 2.17
C ALA A 5 -21.78 -15.10 3.34
N GLU A 6 -21.28 -16.27 3.74
CA GLU A 6 -21.78 -17.02 4.89
C GLU A 6 -21.51 -16.28 6.21
N ASP A 7 -20.30 -15.74 6.41
CA ASP A 7 -19.92 -14.88 7.56
C ASP A 7 -20.87 -13.67 7.71
N LEU A 8 -21.24 -13.06 6.58
CA LEU A 8 -22.09 -11.87 6.55
C LEU A 8 -23.59 -12.19 6.54
N GLY A 9 -23.99 -13.46 6.43
CA GLY A 9 -25.39 -13.86 6.31
C GLY A 9 -26.06 -13.40 5.00
N VAL A 10 -25.28 -13.19 3.93
CA VAL A 10 -25.78 -12.74 2.61
C VAL A 10 -25.68 -13.85 1.57
N ALA A 11 -26.40 -13.73 0.45
CA ALA A 11 -26.36 -14.76 -0.59
C ALA A 11 -25.03 -14.76 -1.34
N HIS A 12 -24.52 -13.57 -1.68
CA HIS A 12 -23.27 -13.44 -2.42
C HIS A 12 -22.54 -12.15 -2.04
N VAL A 13 -21.21 -12.24 -2.06
CA VAL A 13 -20.32 -11.07 -2.00
C VAL A 13 -19.45 -11.08 -3.25
N PHE A 14 -19.52 -9.97 -3.98
CA PHE A 14 -18.69 -9.62 -5.11
C PHE A 14 -17.77 -8.47 -4.73
N LEU A 15 -16.54 -8.49 -5.23
CA LEU A 15 -15.61 -7.40 -5.06
C LEU A 15 -15.17 -6.95 -6.45
N LYS A 16 -15.34 -5.66 -6.74
CA LYS A 16 -14.86 -5.06 -7.97
C LYS A 16 -13.40 -4.65 -7.75
N ASP A 17 -12.50 -5.51 -8.21
CA ASP A 17 -11.05 -5.32 -8.07
C ASP A 17 -10.55 -4.29 -9.10
N GLU A 18 -10.16 -3.12 -8.60
CA GLU A 18 -9.58 -2.02 -9.37
C GLU A 18 -8.07 -1.87 -9.15
N SER A 19 -7.43 -2.86 -8.51
CA SER A 19 -6.00 -2.84 -8.14
C SER A 19 -5.05 -2.89 -9.34
N SER A 20 -5.58 -3.12 -10.55
CA SER A 20 -4.81 -3.20 -11.80
C SER A 20 -5.44 -2.45 -12.98
N ARG A 21 -6.34 -1.50 -12.72
CA ARG A 21 -7.05 -0.73 -13.76
C ARG A 21 -6.06 0.04 -14.64
N PHE A 22 -5.93 -0.38 -15.90
CA PHE A 22 -4.91 0.11 -16.85
C PHE A 22 -3.47 0.07 -16.30
N GLY A 23 -3.14 -0.95 -15.48
CA GLY A 23 -1.83 -1.08 -14.85
C GLY A 23 -1.56 -0.06 -13.74
N LEU A 24 -2.61 0.60 -13.23
CA LEU A 24 -2.57 1.46 -12.05
C LEU A 24 -3.30 0.82 -10.86
N PRO A 25 -2.92 1.15 -9.62
CA PRO A 25 -3.45 0.53 -8.41
C PRO A 25 -4.86 1.00 -8.00
N ALA A 26 -5.59 1.67 -8.88
CA ALA A 26 -6.91 2.24 -8.58
C ALA A 26 -7.68 2.66 -9.84
N PHE A 27 -9.01 2.77 -9.68
CA PHE A 27 -9.97 3.17 -10.71
C PHE A 27 -9.83 4.60 -11.25
N LYS A 28 -9.09 5.48 -10.56
CA LYS A 28 -9.08 6.94 -10.80
C LYS A 28 -8.75 7.34 -12.25
N ILE A 29 -8.03 6.49 -12.98
CA ILE A 29 -7.73 6.69 -14.40
C ILE A 29 -8.94 6.66 -15.31
N LEU A 30 -10.03 6.00 -14.95
CA LEU A 30 -11.28 6.05 -15.70
C LEU A 30 -11.77 7.50 -15.85
N GLY A 31 -11.98 8.18 -14.72
CA GLY A 31 -12.39 9.58 -14.69
C GLY A 31 -11.33 10.54 -15.25
N ALA A 32 -10.06 10.39 -14.84
CA ALA A 32 -9.00 11.29 -15.30
C ALA A 32 -8.80 11.24 -16.82
N SER A 33 -8.76 10.04 -17.40
CA SER A 33 -8.60 9.85 -18.85
C SER A 33 -9.77 10.43 -19.64
N TRP A 34 -11.01 10.17 -19.22
CA TRP A 34 -12.20 10.69 -19.89
C TRP A 34 -12.26 12.22 -19.84
N ALA A 35 -12.01 12.81 -18.67
CA ALA A 35 -12.01 14.26 -18.52
C ALA A 35 -10.91 14.94 -19.33
N ILE A 36 -9.67 14.45 -19.25
CA ILE A 36 -8.55 15.02 -20.01
C ILE A 36 -8.81 14.92 -21.51
N CYS A 37 -9.18 13.74 -22.02
CA CYS A 37 -9.45 13.56 -23.44
C CYS A 37 -10.62 14.45 -23.92
N SER A 38 -11.69 14.58 -23.13
CA SER A 38 -12.85 15.43 -23.45
C SER A 38 -12.51 16.91 -23.50
N VAL A 39 -11.75 17.40 -22.51
CA VAL A 39 -11.30 18.79 -22.48
C VAL A 39 -10.41 19.11 -23.67
N LEU A 40 -9.47 18.22 -24.00
CA LEU A 40 -8.55 18.41 -25.12
C LEU A 40 -9.27 18.29 -26.47
N ALA A 41 -10.21 17.35 -26.62
CA ALA A 41 -11.04 17.21 -27.81
C ALA A 41 -11.86 18.49 -28.05
N LYS A 42 -12.53 19.01 -27.00
CA LYS A 42 -13.27 20.27 -27.04
C LYS A 42 -12.36 21.44 -27.42
N ARG A 43 -11.16 21.53 -26.84
CA ARG A 43 -10.18 22.57 -27.14
C ARG A 43 -9.74 22.55 -28.60
N LEU A 44 -9.55 21.36 -29.17
CA LEU A 44 -9.18 21.18 -30.58
C LEU A 44 -10.39 21.29 -31.54
N ASN A 45 -11.60 21.50 -31.02
CA ASN A 45 -12.85 21.45 -31.77
C ASN A 45 -13.03 20.11 -32.55
N ILE A 46 -12.67 19.01 -31.88
CA ILE A 46 -12.78 17.64 -32.40
C ILE A 46 -13.85 16.90 -31.59
N ASP A 47 -14.67 16.14 -32.30
CA ASP A 47 -15.59 15.19 -31.70
C ASP A 47 -14.82 14.04 -31.04
N ILE A 48 -14.99 13.86 -29.73
CA ILE A 48 -14.25 12.86 -28.94
C ILE A 48 -14.49 11.43 -29.46
N GLU A 49 -15.66 11.13 -30.03
CA GLU A 49 -15.98 9.82 -30.60
C GLU A 49 -15.06 9.44 -31.78
N LYS A 50 -14.43 10.43 -32.40
CA LYS A 50 -13.47 10.25 -33.50
C LYS A 50 -12.05 9.98 -33.02
N ILE A 51 -11.76 10.19 -31.73
CA ILE A 51 -10.45 9.92 -31.14
C ILE A 51 -10.38 8.44 -30.77
N LYS A 52 -9.53 7.69 -31.47
CA LYS A 52 -9.44 6.22 -31.31
C LYS A 52 -8.31 5.75 -30.39
N SER A 53 -7.37 6.62 -30.04
CA SER A 53 -6.25 6.30 -29.15
C SER A 53 -5.63 7.57 -28.56
N PHE A 54 -4.82 7.41 -27.52
CA PHE A 54 -3.98 8.49 -26.99
C PHE A 54 -3.00 9.02 -28.06
N ASP A 55 -2.40 8.15 -28.87
CA ASP A 55 -1.48 8.56 -29.93
C ASP A 55 -2.18 9.44 -30.97
N ALA A 56 -3.40 9.09 -31.38
CA ALA A 56 -4.19 9.89 -32.30
C ALA A 56 -4.53 11.27 -31.74
N LEU A 57 -4.82 11.38 -30.43
CA LEU A 57 -5.04 12.68 -29.79
C LEU A 57 -3.73 13.48 -29.67
N LYS A 58 -2.64 12.82 -29.30
CA LYS A 58 -1.32 13.42 -29.20
C LYS A 58 -0.87 14.05 -30.53
N GLU A 59 -0.99 13.32 -31.65
CA GLU A 59 -0.66 13.85 -32.97
C GLU A 59 -1.49 15.11 -33.32
N ARG A 60 -2.76 15.15 -32.90
CA ARG A 60 -3.63 16.32 -33.10
C ARG A 60 -3.22 17.50 -32.24
N LEU A 61 -2.81 17.26 -30.99
CA LEU A 61 -2.27 18.30 -30.10
C LEU A 61 -0.99 18.91 -30.67
N GLU A 62 -0.05 18.06 -31.11
CA GLU A 62 1.19 18.50 -31.73
C GLU A 62 0.94 19.31 -33.00
N GLY A 63 0.06 18.83 -33.90
CA GLY A 63 -0.31 19.53 -35.12
C GLY A 63 -1.03 20.87 -34.90
N ALA A 64 -1.69 21.04 -33.76
CA ALA A 64 -2.35 22.29 -33.37
C ALA A 64 -1.46 23.25 -32.57
N GLY A 65 -0.20 22.88 -32.28
CA GLY A 65 0.69 23.68 -31.44
C GLY A 65 0.35 23.63 -29.94
N GLU A 66 -0.45 22.66 -29.51
CA GLU A 66 -0.93 22.45 -28.14
C GLU A 66 -0.13 21.35 -27.39
N GLY A 67 1.03 20.95 -27.93
CA GLY A 67 1.87 19.90 -27.35
C GLY A 67 2.63 20.30 -26.08
N ASN A 68 2.57 21.58 -25.66
CA ASN A 68 3.28 22.10 -24.50
C ASN A 68 2.37 22.39 -23.29
N LEU A 69 1.11 21.93 -23.33
CA LEU A 69 0.17 22.10 -22.22
C LEU A 69 0.68 21.41 -20.95
N THR A 70 0.35 22.01 -19.80
CA THR A 70 0.61 21.44 -18.48
C THR A 70 -0.70 21.14 -17.75
N LEU A 71 -0.85 19.90 -17.31
CA LEU A 71 -1.96 19.48 -16.45
C LEU A 71 -1.60 19.72 -14.98
N TYR A 72 -2.52 20.29 -14.23
CA TYR A 72 -2.39 20.60 -12.81
C TYR A 72 -3.41 19.80 -12.02
N THR A 73 -3.03 19.29 -10.85
CA THR A 73 -3.98 18.72 -9.89
C THR A 73 -3.36 18.63 -8.50
N ALA A 74 -4.19 18.59 -7.47
CA ALA A 74 -3.83 18.15 -6.12
C ALA A 74 -4.30 16.72 -5.86
N THR A 75 -3.55 15.96 -5.08
CA THR A 75 -3.92 14.57 -4.76
C THR A 75 -3.31 14.07 -3.46
N ASP A 76 -4.01 13.12 -2.84
CA ASP A 76 -3.45 12.24 -1.81
C ASP A 76 -2.89 10.90 -2.37
N GLY A 77 -2.91 10.74 -3.71
CA GLY A 77 -2.22 9.65 -4.38
C GLY A 77 -2.76 9.32 -5.78
N ASN A 78 -3.86 8.57 -5.84
CA ASN A 78 -4.29 7.91 -7.07
C ASN A 78 -4.77 8.84 -8.18
N HIS A 79 -5.43 9.95 -7.83
CA HIS A 79 -5.91 10.91 -8.82
C HIS A 79 -4.74 11.57 -9.56
N GLY A 80 -3.74 12.07 -8.81
CA GLY A 80 -2.56 12.68 -9.45
C GLY A 80 -1.71 11.67 -10.20
N ARG A 81 -1.63 10.41 -9.76
CA ARG A 81 -0.95 9.35 -10.54
C ARG A 81 -1.68 9.05 -11.85
N ALA A 82 -3.02 9.05 -11.84
CA ALA A 82 -3.83 8.88 -13.04
C ALA A 82 -3.67 10.06 -14.01
N VAL A 83 -3.73 11.30 -13.52
CA VAL A 83 -3.47 12.50 -14.32
C VAL A 83 -2.06 12.47 -14.92
N ALA A 84 -1.06 12.11 -14.13
CA ALA A 84 0.32 11.98 -14.59
C ALA A 84 0.47 10.91 -15.70
N ARG A 85 -0.15 9.74 -15.52
CA ARG A 85 -0.15 8.66 -16.54
C ARG A 85 -0.74 9.15 -17.86
N VAL A 86 -1.89 9.83 -17.81
CA VAL A 86 -2.57 10.33 -19.01
C VAL A 86 -1.76 11.46 -19.67
N ALA A 87 -1.19 12.38 -18.89
CA ALA A 87 -0.29 13.42 -19.40
C ALA A 87 0.88 12.81 -20.17
N ALA A 88 1.55 11.80 -19.59
CA ALA A 88 2.66 11.10 -20.21
C ALA A 88 2.27 10.41 -21.53
N LYS A 89 1.09 9.77 -21.57
CA LYS A 89 0.56 9.15 -22.80
C LYS A 89 0.29 10.17 -23.91
N LEU A 90 -0.08 11.40 -23.55
CA LEU A 90 -0.36 12.48 -24.48
C LEU A 90 0.86 13.36 -24.79
N GLY A 91 2.02 13.08 -24.19
CA GLY A 91 3.22 13.91 -24.34
C GLY A 91 3.13 15.28 -23.66
N LEU A 92 2.20 15.44 -22.71
CA LEU A 92 1.99 16.69 -21.96
C LEU A 92 2.79 16.71 -20.66
N SER A 93 2.99 17.90 -20.11
CA SER A 93 3.56 18.06 -18.76
C SER A 93 2.48 17.86 -17.68
N ALA A 94 2.87 17.39 -16.50
CA ALA A 94 2.00 17.32 -15.33
C ALA A 94 2.69 17.88 -14.09
N LYS A 95 1.98 18.74 -13.35
CA LYS A 95 2.38 19.27 -12.05
C LYS A 95 1.36 18.85 -10.99
N ILE A 96 1.82 18.09 -10.01
CA ILE A 96 0.97 17.41 -9.03
C ILE A 96 1.30 17.93 -7.64
N PHE A 97 0.33 18.57 -7.00
CA PHE A 97 0.41 19.06 -5.63
C PHE A 97 0.02 17.94 -4.69
N VAL A 98 0.84 17.67 -3.68
CA VAL A 98 0.58 16.61 -2.70
C VAL A 98 0.79 17.15 -1.30
N PRO A 99 -0.12 16.93 -0.35
CA PRO A 99 0.10 17.29 1.04
C PRO A 99 1.35 16.63 1.65
N GLU A 100 1.91 17.25 2.68
CA GLU A 100 3.08 16.73 3.41
C GLU A 100 2.82 15.34 4.02
N ALA A 101 1.58 15.03 4.37
CA ALA A 101 1.19 13.73 4.91
C ALA A 101 1.24 12.59 3.88
N VAL A 102 1.19 12.89 2.58
CA VAL A 102 1.23 11.85 1.52
C VAL A 102 2.55 11.09 1.57
N SER A 103 2.46 9.77 1.66
CA SER A 103 3.64 8.90 1.78
C SER A 103 4.65 9.15 0.65
N GLN A 104 5.95 9.06 0.99
CA GLN A 104 7.02 9.24 0.02
C GLN A 104 6.88 8.28 -1.18
N ALA A 105 6.42 7.05 -0.93
CA ALA A 105 6.22 6.07 -1.99
C ALA A 105 5.08 6.43 -2.96
N SER A 106 3.98 7.01 -2.46
CA SER A 106 2.92 7.58 -3.33
C SER A 106 3.48 8.72 -4.19
N ARG A 107 4.32 9.59 -3.63
CA ARG A 107 4.98 10.68 -4.37
C ARG A 107 5.90 10.14 -5.45
N ASP A 108 6.70 9.14 -5.12
CA ASP A 108 7.63 8.52 -6.08
C ASP A 108 6.90 7.76 -7.18
N ALA A 109 5.76 7.12 -6.86
CA ALA A 109 4.90 6.50 -7.85
C ALA A 109 4.31 7.52 -8.84
N ILE A 110 3.99 8.75 -8.40
CA ILE A 110 3.56 9.84 -9.28
C ILE A 110 4.75 10.36 -10.12
N ARG A 111 5.92 10.57 -9.51
CA ARG A 111 7.14 10.99 -10.23
C ARG A 111 7.56 9.99 -11.31
N ALA A 112 7.39 8.69 -11.04
CA ALA A 112 7.70 7.63 -11.97
C ALA A 112 6.83 7.66 -13.24
N GLU A 113 5.67 8.32 -13.21
CA GLU A 113 4.87 8.60 -14.40
C GLU A 113 5.39 9.80 -15.22
N GLY A 114 6.46 10.46 -14.78
CA GLY A 114 7.08 11.62 -15.45
C GLY A 114 6.55 12.98 -14.99
N ALA A 115 5.72 13.02 -13.95
CA ALA A 115 5.18 14.27 -13.43
C ALA A 115 6.11 14.98 -12.43
N ARG A 116 6.00 16.31 -12.38
CA ARG A 116 6.60 17.13 -11.33
C ARG A 116 5.72 17.12 -10.09
N VAL A 117 6.22 16.55 -9.01
CA VAL A 117 5.51 16.52 -7.71
C VAL A 117 5.98 17.68 -6.83
N LEU A 118 5.02 18.50 -6.38
CA LEU A 118 5.22 19.63 -5.48
C LEU A 118 4.59 19.29 -4.13
N VAL A 119 5.41 19.27 -3.07
CA VAL A 119 4.91 19.01 -1.72
C VAL A 119 4.34 20.30 -1.13
N TRP A 120 3.08 20.26 -0.74
CA TRP A 120 2.36 21.35 -0.09
C TRP A 120 2.45 21.20 1.42
N ASN A 121 2.91 22.25 2.10
CA ASN A 121 2.94 22.32 3.55
C ASN A 121 1.56 22.81 4.04
N GLY A 122 0.66 21.87 4.27
CA GLY A 122 -0.72 22.11 4.66
C GLY A 122 -1.61 20.90 4.36
N ASP A 123 -2.92 21.10 4.50
CA ASP A 123 -3.94 20.10 4.22
C ASP A 123 -4.22 19.92 2.72
N TYR A 124 -5.07 18.94 2.40
CA TYR A 124 -5.50 18.62 1.05
C TYR A 124 -6.22 19.81 0.38
N ASP A 125 -7.13 20.47 1.09
CA ASP A 125 -7.91 21.60 0.57
C ASP A 125 -7.00 22.79 0.20
N GLY A 126 -5.95 23.03 0.98
CA GLY A 126 -4.89 23.99 0.65
C GLY A 126 -4.12 23.61 -0.61
N ALA A 127 -3.78 22.33 -0.78
CA ALA A 127 -3.12 21.84 -2.00
C ALA A 127 -4.00 22.02 -3.24
N VAL A 128 -5.32 21.78 -3.14
CA VAL A 128 -6.29 22.02 -4.23
C VAL A 128 -6.29 23.50 -4.63
N LYS A 129 -6.38 24.42 -3.66
CA LYS A 129 -6.34 25.87 -3.91
C LYS A 129 -5.03 26.30 -4.58
N ALA A 130 -3.90 25.74 -4.14
CA ALA A 130 -2.60 26.01 -4.72
C ALA A 130 -2.49 25.54 -6.19
N ALA A 131 -2.96 24.32 -6.47
CA ALA A 131 -2.99 23.78 -7.83
C ALA A 131 -3.89 24.60 -8.77
N ALA A 132 -5.06 25.01 -8.29
CA ALA A 132 -5.99 25.84 -9.03
C ALA A 132 -5.39 27.21 -9.37
N LYS A 133 -4.78 27.87 -8.37
CA LYS A 133 -4.12 29.17 -8.54
C LYS A 133 -2.99 29.12 -9.57
N GLU A 134 -2.11 28.12 -9.50
CA GLU A 134 -1.00 28.03 -10.46
C GLU A 134 -1.50 27.71 -11.88
N ALA A 135 -2.55 26.91 -12.02
CA ALA A 135 -3.18 26.65 -13.32
C ALA A 135 -3.77 27.94 -13.93
N GLU A 136 -4.41 28.77 -13.10
CA GLU A 136 -4.98 30.07 -13.51
C GLU A 136 -3.88 31.06 -13.92
N GLU A 137 -2.79 31.17 -13.16
CA GLU A 137 -1.66 32.08 -13.44
C GLU A 137 -0.97 31.77 -14.79
N VAL A 138 -0.95 30.50 -15.20
CA VAL A 138 -0.39 30.05 -16.49
C VAL A 138 -1.37 30.29 -17.66
N GLY A 139 -2.65 30.54 -17.36
CA GLY A 139 -3.68 30.86 -18.34
C GLY A 139 -3.92 29.71 -19.33
N SER A 140 -3.98 30.04 -20.63
CA SER A 140 -4.35 29.07 -21.67
C SER A 140 -3.42 27.86 -21.80
N HIS A 141 -2.22 27.89 -21.21
CA HIS A 141 -1.26 26.78 -21.23
C HIS A 141 -1.40 25.82 -20.03
N GLY A 142 -2.25 26.16 -19.05
CA GLY A 142 -2.51 25.36 -17.86
C GLY A 142 -3.93 24.81 -17.86
N ILE A 143 -4.09 23.54 -17.50
CA ILE A 143 -5.41 22.93 -17.33
C ILE A 143 -5.46 22.25 -15.96
N LEU A 144 -6.34 22.75 -15.08
CA LEU A 144 -6.63 22.09 -13.82
C LEU A 144 -7.51 20.87 -14.09
N ILE A 145 -7.08 19.70 -13.61
CA ILE A 145 -7.81 18.42 -13.66
C ILE A 145 -8.04 17.96 -12.23
N GLN A 146 -9.04 18.51 -11.54
CA GLN A 146 -9.34 18.17 -10.14
C GLN A 146 -10.64 17.36 -10.04
N ASP A 147 -10.63 16.33 -9.19
CA ASP A 147 -11.77 15.42 -8.96
C ASP A 147 -12.75 15.90 -7.88
N THR A 148 -12.73 17.20 -7.55
CA THR A 148 -13.71 17.90 -6.73
C THR A 148 -14.17 19.18 -7.42
N SER A 149 -15.33 19.72 -7.04
CA SER A 149 -15.94 20.89 -7.66
C SER A 149 -16.22 22.01 -6.66
N TRP A 150 -16.26 23.23 -7.19
CA TRP A 150 -16.67 24.46 -6.51
C TRP A 150 -17.30 25.40 -7.54
N GLU A 151 -17.88 26.51 -7.08
CA GLU A 151 -18.47 27.51 -7.97
C GLU A 151 -17.45 27.99 -9.02
N GLY A 152 -17.82 27.88 -10.30
CA GLY A 152 -16.94 28.22 -11.42
C GLY A 152 -16.01 27.09 -11.90
N TYR A 153 -15.97 25.94 -11.22
CA TYR A 153 -15.19 24.76 -11.64
C TYR A 153 -16.02 23.47 -11.52
N GLU A 154 -16.84 23.19 -12.54
CA GLU A 154 -17.79 22.07 -12.52
C GLU A 154 -17.68 21.13 -13.73
N ASP A 155 -17.30 21.64 -14.90
CA ASP A 155 -17.29 20.87 -16.15
C ASP A 155 -16.35 19.66 -16.07
N ILE A 156 -15.14 19.86 -15.56
CA ILE A 156 -14.12 18.81 -15.46
C ILE A 156 -14.49 17.77 -14.40
N PRO A 157 -14.92 18.15 -13.18
CA PRO A 157 -15.44 17.21 -12.19
C PRO A 157 -16.61 16.36 -12.72
N LYS A 158 -17.56 16.97 -13.46
CA LYS A 158 -18.67 16.24 -14.11
C LYS A 158 -18.14 15.18 -15.08
N LEU A 159 -17.14 15.50 -15.90
CA LEU A 159 -16.51 14.52 -16.78
C LEU A 159 -15.79 13.41 -15.99
N ILE A 160 -15.10 13.74 -14.89
CA ILE A 160 -14.45 12.72 -14.04
C ILE A 160 -15.49 11.73 -13.49
N VAL A 161 -16.62 12.23 -12.99
CA VAL A 161 -17.76 11.41 -12.50
C VAL A 161 -18.34 10.55 -13.62
N GLN A 162 -18.50 11.10 -14.83
CA GLN A 162 -18.94 10.33 -15.99
C GLN A 162 -17.97 9.20 -16.32
N GLY A 163 -16.66 9.44 -16.29
CA GLY A 163 -15.67 8.39 -16.54
C GLY A 163 -15.71 7.27 -15.49
N TYR A 164 -16.00 7.58 -14.23
CA TYR A 164 -16.20 6.55 -13.19
C TYR A 164 -17.40 5.64 -13.45
N SER A 165 -18.38 6.06 -14.26
CA SER A 165 -19.57 5.25 -14.55
C SER A 165 -19.24 3.92 -15.23
N THR A 166 -18.13 3.85 -15.97
CA THR A 166 -17.62 2.61 -16.58
C THR A 166 -17.50 1.48 -15.56
N LEU A 167 -17.11 1.80 -14.32
CA LEU A 167 -17.02 0.83 -13.22
C LEU A 167 -18.34 0.10 -12.99
N PHE A 168 -19.45 0.86 -12.94
CA PHE A 168 -20.78 0.35 -12.62
C PHE A 168 -21.44 -0.35 -13.82
N VAL A 169 -21.17 0.12 -15.04
CA VAL A 169 -21.56 -0.60 -16.26
C VAL A 169 -20.92 -1.99 -16.28
N GLU A 170 -19.61 -2.08 -16.05
CA GLU A 170 -18.90 -3.36 -16.04
C GLU A 170 -19.39 -4.29 -14.90
N ILE A 171 -19.76 -3.72 -13.75
CA ILE A 171 -20.37 -4.48 -12.64
C ILE A 171 -21.69 -5.09 -13.09
N ASP A 172 -22.58 -4.28 -13.66
CA ASP A 172 -23.92 -4.73 -14.06
C ASP A 172 -23.84 -5.80 -15.15
N GLU A 173 -22.95 -5.63 -16.14
CA GLU A 173 -22.69 -6.64 -17.17
C GLU A 173 -22.20 -7.96 -16.57
N ALA A 174 -21.25 -7.89 -15.62
CA ALA A 174 -20.70 -9.08 -14.96
C ALA A 174 -21.73 -9.82 -14.10
N LEU A 175 -22.65 -9.10 -13.45
CA LEU A 175 -23.75 -9.67 -12.66
C LEU A 175 -24.86 -10.21 -13.56
N ALA A 176 -25.25 -9.48 -14.61
CA ALA A 176 -26.26 -9.90 -15.57
C ALA A 176 -25.87 -11.19 -16.29
N ALA A 177 -24.58 -11.37 -16.61
CA ALA A 177 -24.04 -12.62 -17.16
C ALA A 177 -24.23 -13.84 -16.23
N LYS A 178 -24.48 -13.61 -14.94
CA LYS A 178 -24.79 -14.62 -13.93
C LYS A 178 -26.29 -14.70 -13.61
N GLY A 179 -27.14 -13.91 -14.27
CA GLY A 179 -28.56 -13.78 -13.97
C GLY A 179 -28.84 -13.04 -12.65
N LEU A 180 -27.88 -12.23 -12.17
CA LEU A 180 -27.94 -11.52 -10.89
C LEU A 180 -28.07 -10.01 -11.11
N SER A 181 -28.61 -9.31 -10.11
CA SER A 181 -28.58 -7.85 -10.00
C SER A 181 -28.15 -7.45 -8.59
N PRO A 182 -27.46 -6.31 -8.40
CA PRO A 182 -27.04 -5.91 -7.07
C PRO A 182 -28.24 -5.47 -6.24
N SER A 183 -28.25 -5.84 -4.96
CA SER A 183 -29.23 -5.36 -3.98
C SER A 183 -28.64 -4.33 -3.02
N ILE A 184 -27.32 -4.35 -2.82
CA ILE A 184 -26.57 -3.31 -2.12
C ILE A 184 -25.27 -3.01 -2.87
N VAL A 185 -24.88 -1.74 -2.91
CA VAL A 185 -23.58 -1.29 -3.41
C VAL A 185 -22.93 -0.48 -2.31
N VAL A 186 -21.74 -0.91 -1.87
CA VAL A 186 -20.99 -0.22 -0.82
C VAL A 186 -19.91 0.64 -1.47
N VAL A 187 -20.01 1.96 -1.28
CA VAL A 187 -19.15 2.94 -1.96
C VAL A 187 -18.32 3.70 -0.94
N PRO A 188 -16.98 3.66 -1.02
CA PRO A 188 -16.14 4.48 -0.16
C PRO A 188 -16.17 5.95 -0.62
N VAL A 189 -16.20 6.87 0.34
CA VAL A 189 -16.40 8.30 0.09
C VAL A 189 -15.23 9.12 0.65
N GLY A 190 -14.64 9.95 -0.21
CA GLY A 190 -13.88 11.14 0.17
C GLY A 190 -14.71 12.37 -0.16
N VAL A 191 -14.36 13.12 -1.22
CA VAL A 191 -15.19 14.24 -1.73
C VAL A 191 -16.53 13.81 -2.37
N GLY A 192 -16.83 12.51 -2.45
CA GLY A 192 -18.11 11.98 -2.94
C GLY A 192 -18.22 11.67 -4.45
N SER A 193 -17.20 11.96 -5.27
CA SER A 193 -17.29 11.81 -6.74
C SER A 193 -17.56 10.37 -7.24
N LEU A 194 -17.06 9.34 -6.53
CA LEU A 194 -17.37 7.94 -6.87
C LEU A 194 -18.83 7.57 -6.51
N ALA A 195 -19.29 7.98 -5.33
CA ALA A 195 -20.67 7.77 -4.90
C ALA A 195 -21.67 8.54 -5.76
N HIS A 196 -21.31 9.75 -6.19
CA HIS A 196 -22.07 10.52 -7.18
C HIS A 196 -22.25 9.73 -8.49
N SER A 197 -21.17 9.13 -9.00
CA SER A 197 -21.23 8.27 -10.19
C SER A 197 -22.10 7.03 -9.98
N ALA A 198 -22.02 6.41 -8.80
CA ALA A 198 -22.88 5.28 -8.43
C ALA A 198 -24.37 5.67 -8.44
N ILE A 199 -24.71 6.83 -7.89
CA ILE A 199 -26.07 7.33 -7.83
C ILE A 199 -26.59 7.65 -9.23
N GLN A 200 -25.83 8.39 -10.03
CA GLN A 200 -26.24 8.68 -11.41
C GLN A 200 -26.49 7.41 -12.22
N HIS A 201 -25.69 6.38 -12.01
CA HIS A 201 -25.86 5.10 -12.67
C HIS A 201 -27.13 4.38 -12.16
N TYR A 202 -27.23 4.12 -10.86
CA TYR A 202 -28.27 3.27 -10.27
C TYR A 202 -29.63 3.95 -10.03
N ARG A 203 -29.70 5.28 -10.06
CA ARG A 203 -30.96 6.04 -9.94
C ARG A 203 -31.45 6.59 -11.28
N SER A 204 -30.74 6.33 -12.39
CA SER A 204 -31.19 6.71 -13.74
C SER A 204 -32.47 5.97 -14.15
N LEU A 205 -33.32 6.64 -14.95
CA LEU A 205 -34.60 6.10 -15.42
C LEU A 205 -34.47 4.83 -16.30
N THR A 206 -33.28 4.57 -16.83
CA THR A 206 -33.00 3.40 -17.67
C THR A 206 -32.81 2.10 -16.87
N HIS A 207 -32.53 2.20 -15.57
CA HIS A 207 -32.28 1.06 -14.69
C HIS A 207 -33.56 0.65 -13.93
N SER A 208 -34.58 0.20 -14.66
CA SER A 208 -35.96 0.10 -14.15
C SER A 208 -36.37 -1.21 -13.46
N LYS A 209 -35.48 -2.18 -13.22
CA LYS A 209 -35.89 -3.50 -12.69
C LYS A 209 -35.72 -3.67 -11.17
N THR A 210 -34.62 -3.18 -10.59
CA THR A 210 -34.37 -3.13 -9.14
C THR A 210 -33.27 -2.10 -8.87
N GLN A 211 -33.53 -1.10 -8.01
CA GLN A 211 -32.51 -0.15 -7.58
C GLN A 211 -31.79 -0.70 -6.34
N PRO A 212 -30.46 -0.88 -6.36
CA PRO A 212 -29.74 -1.33 -5.17
C PRO A 212 -29.75 -0.24 -4.09
N THR A 213 -29.70 -0.66 -2.84
CA THR A 213 -29.35 0.20 -1.72
C THR A 213 -27.93 0.72 -1.89
N ILE A 214 -27.72 2.03 -1.83
CA ILE A 214 -26.41 2.68 -1.87
C ILE A 214 -25.98 2.95 -0.42
N LEU A 215 -24.99 2.19 0.04
CA LEU A 215 -24.34 2.37 1.33
C LEU A 215 -23.01 3.11 1.12
N THR A 216 -22.84 4.26 1.76
CA THR A 216 -21.58 5.01 1.76
C THR A 216 -20.76 4.72 3.01
N VAL A 217 -19.44 4.78 2.90
CA VAL A 217 -18.53 4.65 4.03
C VAL A 217 -17.43 5.72 4.02
N GLU A 218 -17.22 6.33 5.17
CA GLU A 218 -16.16 7.31 5.45
C GLU A 218 -15.36 6.92 6.71
N PRO A 219 -14.11 7.38 6.86
CA PRO A 219 -13.38 7.30 8.12
C PRO A 219 -14.02 8.20 9.19
N ASP A 220 -13.94 7.80 10.45
CA ASP A 220 -14.39 8.61 11.61
C ASP A 220 -13.66 9.95 11.77
N THR A 221 -12.47 10.05 11.19
CA THR A 221 -11.68 11.28 11.17
C THR A 221 -11.96 12.20 9.97
N ALA A 222 -12.79 11.79 9.00
CA ALA A 222 -13.11 12.61 7.82
C ALA A 222 -14.51 12.32 7.23
N ALA A 223 -15.52 12.18 8.09
CA ALA A 223 -16.90 11.85 7.71
C ALA A 223 -17.73 13.07 7.22
N CYS A 224 -17.27 13.74 6.17
CA CYS A 224 -17.88 14.99 5.68
C CYS A 224 -19.29 14.78 5.08
N LEU A 225 -19.52 13.69 4.34
CA LEU A 225 -20.82 13.35 3.78
C LEU A 225 -21.79 12.94 4.88
N ASN A 226 -21.37 12.07 5.80
CA ASN A 226 -22.19 11.61 6.91
C ASN A 226 -22.67 12.80 7.74
N THR A 227 -21.76 13.72 8.08
CA THR A 227 -22.11 14.94 8.82
C THR A 227 -23.10 15.79 8.03
N SER A 228 -22.84 15.99 6.72
CA SER A 228 -23.70 16.79 5.84
C SER A 228 -25.12 16.22 5.72
N LEU A 229 -25.26 14.90 5.59
CA LEU A 229 -26.55 14.20 5.54
C LEU A 229 -27.32 14.36 6.86
N HIS A 230 -26.66 14.26 8.01
CA HIS A 230 -27.31 14.47 9.31
C HIS A 230 -27.75 15.92 9.55
N SER A 231 -27.03 16.89 8.98
CA SER A 231 -27.37 18.32 9.08
C SER A 231 -28.30 18.83 7.96
N ASP A 232 -28.69 17.95 7.02
CA ASP A 232 -29.50 18.29 5.84
C ASP A 232 -28.92 19.45 5.00
N ASN A 233 -27.59 19.62 5.05
CA ASN A 233 -26.86 20.71 4.40
C ASN A 233 -25.40 20.31 4.17
N PRO A 234 -24.75 20.76 3.07
CA PRO A 234 -23.35 20.49 2.84
C PRO A 234 -22.50 21.26 3.85
N VAL A 235 -21.70 20.56 4.64
CA VAL A 235 -20.80 21.14 5.64
C VAL A 235 -19.36 20.71 5.40
N SER A 236 -18.43 21.59 5.76
CA SER A 236 -17.00 21.27 5.86
C SER A 236 -16.66 20.87 7.30
N ILE A 237 -15.83 19.85 7.46
CA ILE A 237 -15.31 19.40 8.75
C ILE A 237 -13.78 19.51 8.77
N GLU A 238 -13.22 19.64 9.97
CA GLU A 238 -11.78 19.45 10.17
C GLU A 238 -11.47 17.95 10.11
N THR A 239 -10.41 17.58 9.38
CA THR A 239 -10.02 16.19 9.23
C THR A 239 -8.89 15.79 10.18
N GLY A 240 -8.80 14.49 10.48
CA GLY A 240 -7.73 13.90 11.28
C GLY A 240 -6.77 13.01 10.49
N GLU A 241 -5.79 12.44 11.19
CA GLU A 241 -4.94 11.39 10.62
C GLU A 241 -5.74 10.11 10.39
N THR A 242 -5.50 9.43 9.26
CA THR A 242 -6.11 8.14 8.95
C THR A 242 -5.25 7.33 8.00
N ILE A 243 -5.31 6.00 8.12
CA ILE A 243 -4.74 5.08 7.13
C ILE A 243 -5.53 5.07 5.80
N MET A 244 -6.67 5.74 5.69
CA MET A 244 -7.52 5.82 4.49
C MET A 244 -7.33 7.15 3.73
N PRO A 245 -6.14 7.46 3.18
CA PRO A 245 -5.83 8.79 2.63
C PRO A 245 -6.72 9.19 1.45
N GLY A 246 -7.22 8.23 0.66
CA GLY A 246 -8.15 8.52 -0.44
C GLY A 246 -9.56 8.93 0.00
N LEU A 247 -9.88 8.77 1.29
CA LEU A 247 -11.15 9.12 1.91
C LEU A 247 -11.01 10.30 2.90
N ASN A 248 -9.80 10.82 3.10
CA ASN A 248 -9.51 11.86 4.08
C ASN A 248 -9.88 13.27 3.55
N CYS A 249 -11.16 13.52 3.32
CA CYS A 249 -11.66 14.77 2.75
C CYS A 249 -12.57 15.50 3.74
N GLY A 250 -12.37 16.82 3.88
CA GLY A 250 -13.17 17.63 4.81
C GLY A 250 -14.48 18.17 4.21
N THR A 251 -14.60 18.17 2.88
CA THR A 251 -15.72 18.83 2.17
C THR A 251 -16.23 17.98 1.01
N VAL A 252 -17.55 17.79 0.94
CA VAL A 252 -18.22 17.13 -0.20
C VAL A 252 -18.19 18.04 -1.43
N SER A 253 -17.95 17.45 -2.60
CA SER A 253 -17.96 18.15 -3.89
C SER A 253 -19.34 18.79 -4.16
N THR A 254 -19.37 20.06 -4.54
CA THR A 254 -20.63 20.83 -4.69
C THR A 254 -21.56 20.22 -5.74
N THR A 255 -21.01 19.73 -6.85
CA THR A 255 -21.77 19.05 -7.91
C THR A 255 -22.25 17.66 -7.50
N ALA A 256 -21.63 17.02 -6.50
CA ALA A 256 -22.03 15.72 -6.01
C ALA A 256 -23.15 15.81 -4.97
N TRP A 257 -23.17 16.88 -4.16
CA TRP A 257 -24.07 17.01 -3.03
C TRP A 257 -25.55 16.77 -3.36
N PRO A 258 -26.17 17.39 -4.40
CA PRO A 258 -27.58 17.17 -4.69
C PRO A 258 -27.93 15.70 -4.94
N ASP A 259 -27.09 14.99 -5.69
CA ASP A 259 -27.29 13.58 -6.01
C ASP A 259 -27.04 12.70 -4.78
N LEU A 260 -25.99 13.00 -4.00
CA LEU A 260 -25.68 12.28 -2.75
C LEU A 260 -26.80 12.44 -1.72
N HIS A 261 -27.31 13.65 -1.54
CA HIS A 261 -28.41 13.97 -0.61
C HIS A 261 -29.70 13.25 -0.99
N ALA A 262 -30.01 13.17 -2.28
CA ALA A 262 -31.23 12.51 -2.76
C ALA A 262 -31.10 10.99 -2.93
N GLY A 263 -29.89 10.45 -3.10
CA GLY A 263 -29.66 9.09 -3.60
C GLY A 263 -28.91 8.13 -2.67
N VAL A 264 -28.31 8.61 -1.58
CA VAL A 264 -27.67 7.76 -0.56
C VAL A 264 -28.74 7.22 0.38
N ASP A 265 -28.83 5.90 0.51
CA ASP A 265 -29.81 5.25 1.42
C ASP A 265 -29.23 5.07 2.82
N MET A 266 -27.92 4.81 2.92
CA MET A 266 -27.22 4.60 4.20
C MET A 266 -25.83 5.25 4.15
N SER A 267 -25.42 5.82 5.28
CA SER A 267 -24.07 6.37 5.46
C SER A 267 -23.49 5.87 6.77
N LEU A 268 -22.35 5.17 6.68
CA LEU A 268 -21.63 4.64 7.82
C LEU A 268 -20.26 5.30 7.95
N VAL A 269 -19.80 5.29 9.19
CA VAL A 269 -18.50 5.81 9.58
C VAL A 269 -17.73 4.67 10.24
N ILE A 270 -16.46 4.49 9.87
CA ILE A 270 -15.60 3.42 10.41
C ILE A 270 -14.29 3.98 10.95
N SER A 271 -13.70 3.28 11.90
CA SER A 271 -12.35 3.57 12.38
C SER A 271 -11.28 2.91 11.50
N ASP A 272 -10.06 3.43 11.59
CA ASP A 272 -8.86 2.82 11.02
C ASP A 272 -8.65 1.36 11.47
N ALA A 273 -9.04 1.04 12.71
CA ALA A 273 -8.94 -0.33 13.22
C ALA A 273 -9.89 -1.29 12.48
N ASN A 274 -11.11 -0.83 12.19
CA ASN A 274 -12.07 -1.62 11.41
C ASN A 274 -11.59 -1.78 9.96
N ALA A 275 -11.06 -0.73 9.34
CA ALA A 275 -10.49 -0.80 7.99
C ALA A 275 -9.31 -1.78 7.93
N ARG A 276 -8.40 -1.72 8.91
CA ARG A 276 -7.26 -2.65 9.02
C ARG A 276 -7.72 -4.10 9.17
N LYS A 277 -8.69 -4.36 10.04
CA LYS A 277 -9.24 -5.70 10.21
C LYS A 277 -9.86 -6.22 8.92
N ALA A 278 -10.60 -5.38 8.21
CA ALA A 278 -11.15 -5.74 6.90
C ALA A 278 -10.07 -6.02 5.85
N MET A 279 -8.93 -5.30 5.86
CA MET A 279 -7.78 -5.62 5.00
C MET A 279 -7.23 -7.01 5.30
N GLU A 280 -7.00 -7.33 6.58
CA GLU A 280 -6.51 -8.64 7.01
C GLU A 280 -7.46 -9.76 6.55
N ASP A 281 -8.77 -9.55 6.71
CA ASP A 281 -9.76 -10.56 6.36
C ASP A 281 -9.87 -10.73 4.83
N LEU A 282 -9.78 -9.66 4.05
CA LEU A 282 -9.68 -9.75 2.58
C LEU A 282 -8.40 -10.46 2.13
N GLU A 283 -7.27 -10.23 2.82
CA GLU A 283 -6.00 -10.89 2.57
C GLU A 283 -6.12 -12.41 2.77
N THR A 284 -6.82 -12.88 3.82
CA THR A 284 -7.06 -14.32 4.02
C THR A 284 -7.88 -14.97 2.89
N LEU A 285 -8.62 -14.16 2.14
CA LEU A 285 -9.44 -14.56 1.01
C LEU A 285 -8.73 -14.33 -0.34
N GLY A 286 -7.43 -13.98 -0.32
CA GLY A 286 -6.61 -13.74 -1.50
C GLY A 286 -6.87 -12.40 -2.18
N VAL A 287 -7.52 -11.45 -1.50
CA VAL A 287 -7.82 -10.11 -2.03
C VAL A 287 -6.93 -9.08 -1.36
N HIS A 288 -6.02 -8.50 -2.14
CA HIS A 288 -5.08 -7.48 -1.67
C HIS A 288 -5.65 -6.06 -1.81
N ALA A 289 -6.63 -5.73 -0.96
CA ALA A 289 -7.22 -4.40 -0.91
C ALA A 289 -6.45 -3.48 0.08
N GLY A 290 -6.26 -2.23 -0.30
CA GLY A 290 -5.77 -1.20 0.61
C GLY A 290 -6.87 -0.69 1.55
N PRO A 291 -6.51 0.20 2.48
CA PRO A 291 -7.41 0.65 3.55
C PRO A 291 -8.70 1.31 3.05
N CYS A 292 -8.63 2.12 1.99
CA CYS A 292 -9.82 2.77 1.42
C CYS A 292 -10.78 1.76 0.74
N GLY A 293 -10.25 0.73 0.08
CA GLY A 293 -11.05 -0.34 -0.51
C GLY A 293 -11.66 -1.25 0.55
N ALA A 294 -10.85 -1.65 1.53
CA ALA A 294 -11.26 -2.50 2.65
C ALA A 294 -12.32 -1.83 3.55
N ALA A 295 -12.40 -0.49 3.56
CA ALA A 295 -13.44 0.26 4.26
C ALA A 295 -14.86 -0.21 3.91
N THR A 296 -15.07 -0.65 2.66
CA THR A 296 -16.37 -1.16 2.21
C THR A 296 -16.76 -2.46 2.93
N LEU A 297 -15.81 -3.36 3.18
CA LEU A 297 -16.07 -4.58 3.95
C LEU A 297 -16.29 -4.25 5.43
N ALA A 298 -15.48 -3.32 5.97
CA ALA A 298 -15.66 -2.85 7.35
C ALA A 298 -17.07 -2.27 7.59
N ALA A 299 -17.58 -1.47 6.65
CA ALA A 299 -18.94 -0.94 6.72
C ALA A 299 -20.00 -2.03 6.64
N LEU A 300 -19.85 -3.00 5.73
CA LEU A 300 -20.79 -4.12 5.60
C LEU A 300 -20.88 -4.95 6.89
N ARG A 301 -19.75 -5.15 7.57
CA ARG A 301 -19.68 -5.80 8.90
C ARG A 301 -20.16 -4.93 10.05
N ALA A 302 -20.24 -3.63 9.88
CA ALA A 302 -20.79 -2.73 10.89
C ALA A 302 -22.34 -2.67 10.84
N LEU A 303 -22.98 -3.16 9.76
CA LEU A 303 -24.43 -3.22 9.69
C LEU A 303 -25.01 -4.13 10.78
N PRO A 304 -26.12 -3.75 11.44
CA PRO A 304 -26.84 -4.64 12.35
C PRO A 304 -27.32 -5.91 11.63
N ASP A 305 -27.38 -7.04 12.34
CA ASP A 305 -27.80 -8.33 11.75
C ASP A 305 -29.18 -8.27 11.05
N GLY A 306 -30.10 -7.44 11.55
CA GLY A 306 -31.42 -7.24 10.94
C GLY A 306 -31.43 -6.45 9.63
N LEU A 307 -30.34 -5.77 9.28
CA LEU A 307 -30.13 -5.09 7.99
C LEU A 307 -29.28 -5.92 7.01
N ARG A 308 -28.76 -7.07 7.45
CA ARG A 308 -28.06 -8.04 6.58
C ARG A 308 -29.11 -9.00 6.00
N ILE A 309 -29.77 -8.54 4.95
CA ILE A 309 -30.92 -9.22 4.33
C ILE A 309 -30.46 -10.50 3.58
N PRO A 310 -31.09 -11.67 3.84
CA PRO A 310 -30.88 -12.88 3.04
C PRO A 310 -31.22 -12.62 1.56
N GLY A 311 -30.29 -12.91 0.64
CA GLY A 311 -30.42 -12.53 -0.78
C GLY A 311 -29.58 -11.32 -1.21
N MET A 312 -28.76 -10.77 -0.30
CA MET A 312 -27.88 -9.64 -0.62
C MET A 312 -26.71 -10.01 -1.53
N TYR A 313 -26.45 -9.13 -2.50
CA TYR A 313 -25.28 -9.14 -3.39
C TYR A 313 -24.43 -7.93 -3.01
N GLY A 314 -23.44 -8.11 -2.14
CA GLY A 314 -22.56 -7.01 -1.76
C GLY A 314 -21.54 -6.76 -2.85
N ILE A 315 -21.48 -5.57 -3.44
CA ILE A 315 -20.31 -5.14 -4.23
C ILE A 315 -19.42 -4.30 -3.32
N LEU A 316 -18.23 -4.84 -3.04
CA LEU A 316 -17.13 -4.12 -2.42
C LEU A 316 -16.34 -3.43 -3.53
N LEU A 317 -16.30 -2.10 -3.54
CA LEU A 317 -15.45 -1.36 -4.48
C LEU A 317 -14.05 -1.26 -3.89
N ASP A 318 -13.10 -1.96 -4.50
CA ASP A 318 -11.70 -1.82 -4.09
C ASP A 318 -11.16 -0.49 -4.59
N THR A 319 -10.58 0.26 -3.68
CA THR A 319 -9.81 1.45 -3.98
C THR A 319 -8.48 1.30 -3.27
N VAL A 320 -7.40 1.24 -4.06
CA VAL A 320 -6.00 1.43 -3.67
C VAL A 320 -5.23 0.15 -3.31
N LYS A 321 -4.20 -0.20 -4.10
CA LYS A 321 -2.94 -0.76 -3.54
C LYS A 321 -2.06 0.41 -3.09
N THR A 322 -1.76 0.52 -1.80
CA THR A 322 -0.73 1.44 -1.31
C THR A 322 0.63 0.91 -1.77
N PHE A 323 1.17 1.45 -2.85
CA PHE A 323 2.52 1.13 -3.32
C PHE A 323 3.54 1.74 -2.37
N LEU A 324 4.23 0.92 -1.57
CA LEU A 324 5.61 1.21 -1.12
C LEU A 324 6.55 0.82 -2.28
N CYS A 325 7.04 1.79 -3.05
CA CYS A 325 7.86 1.55 -4.24
C CYS A 325 9.35 1.71 -3.91
N ALA A 326 10.16 0.67 -4.12
CA ALA A 326 11.61 0.76 -4.23
C ALA A 326 12.01 0.51 -5.70
N LEU A 327 12.75 1.45 -6.27
CA LEU A 327 13.22 1.54 -7.66
C LEU A 327 13.99 0.30 -8.17
N VAL A 328 13.91 0.03 -9.49
CA VAL A 328 15.08 0.07 -10.40
C VAL A 328 14.67 0.55 -11.80
N VAL A 329 15.40 1.55 -12.31
CA VAL A 329 15.46 1.98 -13.72
C VAL A 329 16.75 1.41 -14.33
N MET A 330 16.67 0.76 -15.50
CA MET A 330 17.51 0.94 -16.71
C MET A 330 17.72 -0.34 -17.56
N LEU A 331 17.34 -0.19 -18.84
CA LEU A 331 18.02 -0.60 -20.09
C LEU A 331 18.27 -2.10 -20.38
N PHE A 332 17.61 -2.66 -21.40
CA PHE A 332 18.19 -2.97 -22.73
C PHE A 332 17.12 -3.52 -23.70
N SER A 333 17.33 -3.22 -24.99
CA SER A 333 16.48 -3.48 -26.15
C SER A 333 16.35 -4.97 -26.54
N GLY A 334 15.23 -5.34 -27.17
CA GLY A 334 15.15 -6.48 -28.10
C GLY A 334 14.12 -7.56 -27.76
N THR A 335 13.01 -7.54 -28.50
CA THR A 335 12.17 -8.66 -28.97
C THR A 335 12.11 -10.01 -28.22
N LEU A 336 10.84 -10.43 -28.00
CA LEU A 336 10.24 -11.78 -28.08
C LEU A 336 9.81 -12.47 -26.76
N LEU A 337 8.49 -12.75 -26.73
CA LEU A 337 7.69 -13.74 -25.99
C LEU A 337 8.32 -14.53 -24.82
N LEU A 338 7.68 -14.45 -23.64
CA LEU A 338 7.06 -15.57 -22.89
C LEU A 338 6.56 -15.03 -21.53
N ILE A 339 5.24 -14.87 -21.37
CA ILE A 339 4.64 -14.50 -20.08
C ILE A 339 4.69 -15.75 -19.18
N SER A 340 5.75 -15.83 -18.38
CA SER A 340 5.83 -16.71 -17.22
C SER A 340 5.23 -15.98 -16.02
N ALA A 341 4.32 -16.63 -15.33
CA ALA A 341 3.66 -16.11 -14.14
C ALA A 341 4.70 -15.86 -13.03
N PHE A 342 5.03 -14.60 -12.77
CA PHE A 342 5.77 -14.20 -11.58
C PHE A 342 4.77 -13.98 -10.45
N VAL A 343 4.73 -14.93 -9.52
CA VAL A 343 4.12 -14.75 -8.19
C VAL A 343 4.98 -13.73 -7.46
N VAL A 344 4.49 -12.50 -7.32
CA VAL A 344 5.14 -11.45 -6.53
C VAL A 344 4.68 -11.65 -5.08
N GLN A 345 5.56 -12.16 -4.22
CA GLN A 345 5.30 -12.16 -2.77
C GLN A 345 5.61 -10.77 -2.22
N VAL A 346 4.62 -10.14 -1.59
CA VAL A 346 4.79 -8.88 -0.88
C VAL A 346 5.01 -9.20 0.60
N SER A 347 6.16 -8.78 1.13
CA SER A 347 6.59 -8.94 2.52
C SER A 347 6.14 -7.71 3.32
N ALA A 348 5.23 -7.91 4.28
CA ALA A 348 4.64 -6.85 5.11
C ALA A 348 5.34 -6.60 6.46
N HIS A 349 6.46 -7.26 6.74
CA HIS A 349 7.17 -7.05 8.01
C HIS A 349 8.70 -6.92 7.84
N GLY A 350 9.34 -6.36 8.87
CA GLY A 350 10.77 -6.07 8.87
C GLY A 350 11.66 -7.33 8.83
N TYR A 351 12.78 -7.25 8.14
CA TYR A 351 13.88 -8.22 8.14
C TYR A 351 15.23 -7.47 8.06
N VAL A 352 16.35 -8.18 8.19
CA VAL A 352 17.70 -7.62 8.13
C VAL A 352 18.32 -7.88 6.74
N PRO A 353 18.09 -7.01 5.73
CA PRO A 353 18.69 -7.15 4.40
C PRO A 353 20.20 -6.95 4.39
N GLN A 354 20.77 -6.36 5.44
CA GLN A 354 22.18 -5.98 5.45
C GLN A 354 22.71 -5.86 6.89
N ILE A 355 23.99 -6.16 7.07
CA ILE A 355 24.72 -5.87 8.30
C ILE A 355 25.93 -5.01 7.98
N LYS A 356 26.44 -4.30 8.99
CA LYS A 356 27.67 -3.51 8.89
C LYS A 356 28.67 -3.94 9.96
N ILE A 357 29.89 -4.24 9.53
CA ILE A 357 31.03 -4.56 10.40
C ILE A 357 32.17 -3.61 10.05
N GLY A 358 32.52 -2.71 10.96
CA GLY A 358 33.41 -1.58 10.65
C GLY A 358 32.81 -0.71 9.54
N ASN A 359 33.56 -0.55 8.43
CA ASN A 359 33.09 0.18 7.23
C ASN A 359 32.53 -0.72 6.13
N GLN A 360 32.48 -2.04 6.34
CA GLN A 360 31.98 -2.98 5.34
C GLN A 360 30.50 -3.23 5.53
N TYR A 361 29.74 -3.08 4.44
CA TYR A 361 28.34 -3.44 4.34
C TYR A 361 28.25 -4.83 3.72
N ILE A 362 27.71 -5.79 4.47
CA ILE A 362 27.63 -7.19 4.09
C ILE A 362 26.15 -7.52 3.84
N PRO A 363 25.78 -8.00 2.63
CA PRO A 363 24.40 -8.28 2.31
C PRO A 363 23.88 -9.50 3.08
N GLY A 364 22.69 -9.32 3.66
CA GLY A 364 21.88 -10.37 4.25
C GLY A 364 20.98 -11.05 3.22
N TRP A 365 20.19 -12.01 3.69
CA TRP A 365 19.14 -12.63 2.90
C TRP A 365 18.06 -11.61 2.56
N ASP A 366 17.85 -11.41 1.26
CA ASP A 366 16.81 -10.56 0.74
C ASP A 366 15.59 -11.42 0.39
N VAL A 367 14.57 -11.34 1.24
CA VAL A 367 13.32 -12.11 1.14
C VAL A 367 12.56 -11.85 -0.17
N SER A 368 12.81 -10.72 -0.83
CA SER A 368 12.12 -10.34 -2.06
C SER A 368 12.74 -10.94 -3.33
N LYS A 369 13.99 -11.42 -3.27
CA LYS A 369 14.71 -11.88 -4.46
C LYS A 369 15.50 -13.17 -4.26
N ASP A 370 16.15 -13.37 -3.11
CA ASP A 370 17.14 -14.44 -2.95
C ASP A 370 16.49 -15.84 -2.97
N GLY A 371 15.24 -15.94 -2.50
CA GLY A 371 14.45 -17.17 -2.60
C GLY A 371 14.07 -17.58 -4.02
N TYR A 372 14.07 -16.63 -4.97
CA TYR A 372 13.66 -16.82 -6.36
C TYR A 372 14.86 -16.88 -7.34
N THR A 373 16.05 -16.52 -6.89
CA THR A 373 17.28 -16.60 -7.69
C THR A 373 17.83 -18.02 -7.75
N THR A 374 18.25 -18.47 -8.93
CA THR A 374 18.90 -19.77 -9.13
C THR A 374 20.24 -19.59 -9.87
N PRO A 375 21.39 -19.99 -9.29
CA PRO A 375 21.54 -20.54 -7.94
C PRO A 375 21.26 -19.47 -6.86
N GLN A 376 20.76 -19.90 -5.70
CA GLN A 376 20.53 -18.97 -4.58
C GLN A 376 21.85 -18.37 -4.10
N PRO A 377 21.91 -17.06 -3.81
CA PRO A 377 23.12 -16.42 -3.33
C PRO A 377 23.48 -16.90 -1.93
N LEU A 378 24.77 -17.00 -1.68
CA LEU A 378 25.31 -17.26 -0.36
C LEU A 378 25.20 -15.98 0.48
N ARG A 379 24.59 -16.05 1.67
CA ARG A 379 24.34 -14.90 2.55
C ARG A 379 24.81 -15.19 3.98
N VAL A 380 25.25 -14.13 4.67
CA VAL A 380 25.70 -14.17 6.07
C VAL A 380 24.52 -14.17 7.04
N VAL A 381 23.44 -13.45 6.69
CA VAL A 381 22.15 -13.58 7.35
C VAL A 381 21.45 -14.80 6.76
N ARG A 382 20.97 -15.70 7.61
CA ARG A 382 20.29 -16.93 7.17
C ARG A 382 18.98 -16.60 6.44
N ALA A 383 18.62 -17.49 5.52
CA ALA A 383 17.37 -17.37 4.80
C ALA A 383 16.15 -17.38 5.73
N THR A 384 15.10 -16.69 5.30
CA THR A 384 13.76 -16.73 5.89
C THR A 384 12.74 -16.93 4.77
N LYS A 385 11.53 -17.42 5.08
CA LYS A 385 10.45 -17.47 4.08
C LYS A 385 10.10 -16.06 3.56
N PRO A 386 9.49 -15.94 2.37
CA PRO A 386 9.12 -14.65 1.77
C PRO A 386 7.93 -13.96 2.45
N ASP A 387 7.29 -14.66 3.38
CA ASP A 387 6.41 -14.12 4.40
C ASP A 387 7.29 -13.68 5.58
N SER A 388 7.47 -12.37 5.74
CA SER A 388 8.21 -11.79 6.87
C SER A 388 7.45 -11.87 8.20
N GLY A 389 6.50 -12.77 8.37
CA GLY A 389 5.67 -12.88 9.56
C GLY A 389 6.45 -12.97 10.87
N PHE A 390 5.72 -12.74 11.96
CA PHE A 390 6.24 -12.91 13.31
C PHE A 390 6.03 -14.35 13.79
N ILE A 391 6.87 -14.78 14.71
CA ILE A 391 6.61 -16.00 15.49
C ILE A 391 5.76 -15.61 16.69
N SER A 392 4.61 -16.25 16.89
CA SER A 392 3.77 -16.10 18.09
C SER A 392 3.85 -17.30 19.02
N ASP A 393 4.11 -18.48 18.46
CA ASP A 393 4.30 -19.72 19.22
C ASP A 393 5.78 -19.90 19.62
N VAL A 394 6.07 -19.59 20.88
CA VAL A 394 7.42 -19.73 21.46
C VAL A 394 7.88 -21.19 21.61
N THR A 395 6.99 -22.17 21.42
CA THR A 395 7.32 -23.60 21.43
C THR A 395 7.73 -24.12 20.05
N SER A 396 7.47 -23.35 18.99
CA SER A 396 7.87 -23.69 17.63
C SER A 396 9.39 -23.64 17.46
N GLY A 397 9.95 -24.60 16.71
CA GLY A 397 11.37 -24.60 16.33
C GLY A 397 11.80 -23.37 15.51
N ASP A 398 10.84 -22.64 14.93
CA ASP A 398 11.08 -21.38 14.22
C ASP A 398 11.54 -20.26 15.16
N ILE A 399 11.20 -20.31 16.47
CA ILE A 399 11.65 -19.35 17.49
C ILE A 399 13.17 -19.26 17.56
N THR A 400 13.87 -20.30 17.12
CA THR A 400 15.32 -20.30 17.13
C THR A 400 15.87 -19.33 16.10
N CYS A 401 15.29 -19.26 14.89
CA CYS A 401 15.89 -18.61 13.72
C CYS A 401 14.98 -17.61 13.02
N SER A 402 13.85 -18.07 12.49
CA SER A 402 12.81 -17.33 11.77
C SER A 402 11.79 -18.35 11.24
N ILE A 403 10.68 -17.86 10.68
CA ILE A 403 9.64 -18.70 10.07
C ILE A 403 10.24 -19.58 8.96
N GLY A 404 9.99 -20.88 9.03
CA GLY A 404 10.46 -21.84 8.03
C GLY A 404 11.90 -22.35 8.24
N ASN A 405 12.46 -22.22 9.45
CA ASN A 405 13.80 -22.70 9.83
C ASN A 405 14.06 -24.18 9.48
N SER A 406 13.00 -25.00 9.41
CA SER A 406 13.10 -26.42 9.04
C SER A 406 13.54 -26.66 7.58
N LYS A 407 13.26 -25.72 6.66
CA LYS A 407 13.39 -25.93 5.19
C LYS A 407 14.57 -25.22 4.51
N LEU A 408 15.41 -24.50 5.25
CA LEU A 408 16.42 -23.61 4.67
C LEU A 408 17.85 -24.16 4.88
N PRO A 409 18.74 -24.08 3.87
CA PRO A 409 20.13 -24.46 4.03
C PRO A 409 20.78 -23.51 5.05
N PRO A 410 21.65 -24.01 5.95
CA PRO A 410 22.32 -23.12 6.90
C PRO A 410 23.33 -22.24 6.15
N GLY A 411 23.63 -21.05 6.70
CA GLY A 411 24.37 -20.01 6.01
C GLY A 411 25.73 -20.52 5.50
N PRO A 412 25.98 -20.49 4.19
CA PRO A 412 27.18 -21.10 3.59
C PRO A 412 28.42 -20.18 3.64
N ILE A 413 28.28 -18.96 4.18
CA ILE A 413 29.37 -17.99 4.32
C ILE A 413 29.32 -17.28 5.68
N THR A 414 30.47 -16.84 6.17
CA THR A 414 30.68 -16.23 7.49
C THR A 414 31.18 -14.79 7.36
N ALA A 415 31.07 -14.00 8.43
CA ALA A 415 31.55 -12.61 8.48
C ALA A 415 32.39 -12.33 9.74
N THR A 416 33.68 -12.09 9.53
CA THR A 416 34.62 -11.94 10.64
C THR A 416 34.40 -10.64 11.43
N VAL A 417 34.16 -10.78 12.74
CA VAL A 417 34.14 -9.68 13.71
C VAL A 417 35.08 -9.98 14.88
N ALA A 418 35.91 -9.01 15.24
CA ALA A 418 36.82 -9.10 16.38
C ALA A 418 36.06 -9.18 17.70
N ALA A 419 36.62 -9.87 18.70
CA ALA A 419 36.12 -9.78 20.07
C ALA A 419 36.20 -8.32 20.54
N GLY A 420 35.14 -7.83 21.21
CA GLY A 420 35.02 -6.40 21.53
C GLY A 420 34.61 -5.50 20.35
N GLY A 421 34.46 -6.06 19.15
CA GLY A 421 33.97 -5.36 17.96
C GLY A 421 32.46 -5.14 17.99
N GLN A 422 31.96 -4.51 16.93
CA GLN A 422 30.54 -4.18 16.79
C GLN A 422 30.00 -4.71 15.45
N VAL A 423 28.75 -5.16 15.49
CA VAL A 423 27.96 -5.52 14.30
C VAL A 423 26.70 -4.68 14.32
N THR A 424 26.49 -3.84 13.31
CA THR A 424 25.25 -3.08 13.16
C THR A 424 24.30 -3.84 12.26
N MET A 425 23.12 -4.17 12.79
CA MET A 425 21.99 -4.74 12.07
C MET A 425 21.24 -3.61 11.37
N LEU A 426 21.04 -3.73 10.06
CA LEU A 426 20.30 -2.75 9.26
C LEU A 426 19.01 -3.42 8.81
N TRP A 427 17.89 -3.06 9.43
CA TRP A 427 16.57 -3.53 9.03
C TRP A 427 16.09 -2.77 7.81
N ASN A 428 15.26 -3.40 6.98
CA ASN A 428 14.59 -2.71 5.88
C ASN A 428 13.54 -1.72 6.40
N THR A 429 12.89 -2.04 7.51
CA THR A 429 11.88 -1.20 8.18
C THR A 429 11.66 -1.68 9.61
N TRP A 430 11.21 -0.77 10.48
CA TRP A 430 10.56 -1.09 11.75
C TRP A 430 9.48 -0.04 12.04
N PRO A 431 8.18 -0.39 12.05
CA PRO A 431 7.14 0.60 12.25
C PRO A 431 7.13 1.14 13.69
N ILE A 432 7.04 2.46 13.84
CA ILE A 432 6.80 3.10 15.15
C ILE A 432 5.48 2.57 15.72
N GLY A 433 5.46 2.21 17.00
CA GLY A 433 4.30 1.57 17.62
C GLY A 433 4.43 0.04 17.77
N HIS A 434 5.42 -0.59 17.14
CA HIS A 434 5.79 -1.98 17.39
C HIS A 434 6.68 -2.06 18.64
N TYR A 435 6.08 -1.76 19.78
CA TYR A 435 6.74 -1.58 21.06
C TYR A 435 7.32 -2.86 21.61
N GLY A 436 8.60 -2.87 21.96
CA GLY A 436 9.16 -3.93 22.78
C GLY A 436 10.69 -3.91 22.86
N PRO A 437 11.27 -4.92 23.55
CA PRO A 437 12.71 -5.01 23.74
C PRO A 437 13.44 -5.47 22.48
N VAL A 438 14.74 -5.20 22.44
CA VAL A 438 15.66 -5.73 21.45
C VAL A 438 16.68 -6.62 22.17
N LEU A 439 16.79 -7.87 21.74
CA LEU A 439 17.57 -8.92 22.41
C LEU A 439 18.60 -9.51 21.46
N ASN A 440 19.80 -9.80 21.99
CA ASN A 440 20.89 -10.33 21.19
C ASN A 440 21.56 -11.50 21.91
N TYR A 441 21.83 -12.57 21.17
CA TYR A 441 22.35 -13.83 21.68
C TYR A 441 23.48 -14.35 20.81
N MET A 442 24.37 -15.12 21.40
CA MET A 442 25.39 -15.89 20.66
C MET A 442 25.29 -17.37 20.99
N ALA A 443 25.73 -18.22 20.05
CA ALA A 443 25.86 -19.65 20.26
C ALA A 443 27.17 -20.18 19.66
N LYS A 444 27.83 -21.08 20.39
CA LYS A 444 29.05 -21.75 19.91
C LYS A 444 28.64 -22.95 19.05
N CYS A 445 29.16 -23.02 17.83
CA CYS A 445 28.91 -24.20 17.00
C CYS A 445 29.68 -25.42 17.51
N PRO A 446 29.10 -26.63 17.39
CA PRO A 446 29.75 -27.87 17.82
C PRO A 446 31.01 -28.20 17.01
N THR A 447 31.07 -27.73 15.76
CA THR A 447 32.14 -27.94 14.78
C THR A 447 32.70 -26.60 14.29
N SER A 448 33.79 -26.65 13.53
CA SER A 448 34.36 -25.48 12.83
C SER A 448 33.52 -24.98 11.65
N ASP A 449 32.41 -25.66 11.34
CA ASP A 449 31.51 -25.32 10.24
C ASP A 449 30.06 -25.29 10.73
N CYS A 450 29.47 -24.10 10.80
CA CYS A 450 28.06 -23.93 11.16
C CYS A 450 27.10 -24.05 9.96
N SER A 451 27.61 -24.29 8.74
CA SER A 451 26.82 -24.42 7.51
C SER A 451 25.86 -25.61 7.53
N THR A 452 25.94 -26.48 8.53
CA THR A 452 25.01 -27.60 8.76
C THR A 452 24.26 -27.51 10.09
N TRP A 453 24.63 -26.58 10.98
CA TRP A 453 24.11 -26.52 12.35
C TRP A 453 23.08 -25.41 12.55
N LYS A 454 21.89 -25.79 13.00
CA LYS A 454 20.75 -24.88 13.19
C LYS A 454 20.70 -24.22 14.57
N GLY A 455 21.36 -24.79 15.58
CA GLY A 455 21.31 -24.29 16.96
C GLY A 455 19.92 -24.41 17.59
N ASP A 456 19.09 -25.32 17.11
CA ASP A 456 17.71 -25.62 17.56
C ASP A 456 17.63 -26.83 18.49
N THR A 457 18.78 -27.41 18.86
CA THR A 457 18.91 -28.57 19.74
C THR A 457 19.87 -28.27 20.89
N GLY A 458 19.52 -28.76 22.09
CA GLY A 458 20.15 -28.32 23.33
C GLY A 458 19.83 -26.85 23.63
N SER A 459 20.43 -26.28 24.67
CA SER A 459 20.29 -24.84 24.98
C SER A 459 21.59 -24.10 24.65
N PRO A 460 21.98 -23.95 23.37
CA PRO A 460 23.31 -23.46 23.02
C PRO A 460 23.45 -21.93 23.06
N TRP A 461 22.33 -21.21 23.21
CA TRP A 461 22.27 -19.75 23.15
C TRP A 461 22.50 -19.11 24.51
N PHE A 462 23.37 -18.10 24.54
CA PHE A 462 23.54 -17.21 25.68
C PHE A 462 23.33 -15.76 25.25
N LYS A 463 22.66 -14.97 26.10
CA LYS A 463 22.36 -13.57 25.82
C LYS A 463 23.62 -12.71 26.00
N ILE A 464 23.87 -11.81 25.06
CA ILE A 464 25.03 -10.90 25.06
C ILE A 464 24.66 -9.43 25.24
N GLN A 465 23.46 -9.03 24.81
CA GLN A 465 22.99 -7.66 24.91
C GLN A 465 21.46 -7.65 24.96
N GLN A 466 20.89 -6.73 25.75
CA GLN A 466 19.47 -6.45 25.77
C GLN A 466 19.27 -4.94 25.94
N ASP A 467 18.33 -4.39 25.20
CA ASP A 467 17.77 -3.08 25.48
C ASP A 467 16.26 -3.22 25.69
N VAL A 468 15.77 -2.53 26.70
CA VAL A 468 14.39 -2.60 27.18
C VAL A 468 13.82 -1.19 27.28
N TYR A 469 12.56 -1.06 27.70
CA TYR A 469 11.94 0.23 27.95
C TYR A 469 12.76 1.10 28.92
N LYS A 470 13.11 2.31 28.51
CA LYS A 470 13.88 3.26 29.31
C LYS A 470 13.51 4.69 28.93
N ASN A 471 13.37 5.58 29.91
CA ASN A 471 13.13 7.01 29.71
C ASN A 471 11.93 7.34 28.80
N GLY A 472 10.84 6.59 28.90
CA GLY A 472 9.64 6.86 28.11
C GLY A 472 9.59 6.14 26.75
N GLU A 473 10.65 5.43 26.37
CA GLU A 473 10.81 4.91 25.01
C GLU A 473 11.20 3.42 25.01
N TRP A 474 10.63 2.65 24.07
CA TRP A 474 11.01 1.26 23.83
C TRP A 474 12.25 1.17 22.94
N ALA A 475 13.09 0.17 23.19
CA ALA A 475 14.31 -0.07 22.41
C ALA A 475 14.02 -0.23 20.90
N SER A 476 12.88 -0.82 20.56
CA SER A 476 12.43 -0.98 19.18
C SER A 476 12.06 0.35 18.50
N ASP A 477 11.56 1.35 19.23
CA ASP A 477 11.30 2.70 18.70
C ASP A 477 12.61 3.48 18.50
N THR A 478 13.57 3.32 19.41
CA THR A 478 14.91 3.90 19.24
C THR A 478 15.58 3.33 17.98
N LEU A 479 15.45 2.03 17.74
CA LEU A 479 15.89 1.37 16.51
C LEU A 479 15.20 1.97 15.28
N ALA A 480 13.88 2.15 15.30
CA ALA A 480 13.11 2.73 14.20
C ALA A 480 13.57 4.14 13.85
N LYS A 481 13.70 5.01 14.87
CA LYS A 481 14.17 6.41 14.72
C LYS A 481 15.61 6.50 14.24
N ASN A 482 16.43 5.50 14.54
CA ASN A 482 17.81 5.42 14.11
C ASN A 482 17.95 4.72 12.74
N ASN A 483 17.12 5.13 11.76
CA ASN A 483 17.10 4.55 10.41
C ASN A 483 16.99 3.01 10.40
N ALA A 484 16.12 2.47 11.24
CA ALA A 484 15.91 1.03 11.41
C ALA A 484 17.21 0.25 11.71
N SER A 485 18.13 0.83 12.48
CA SER A 485 19.45 0.25 12.75
C SER A 485 19.74 0.02 14.23
N TYR A 486 20.41 -1.10 14.52
CA TYR A 486 20.76 -1.50 15.88
C TYR A 486 22.19 -2.04 15.96
N THR A 487 22.97 -1.58 16.93
CA THR A 487 24.38 -1.99 17.08
C THR A 487 24.54 -3.02 18.20
N VAL A 488 25.05 -4.19 17.84
CA VAL A 488 25.37 -5.28 18.73
C VAL A 488 26.85 -5.25 19.09
N ASN A 489 27.14 -5.27 20.39
CA ASN A 489 28.50 -5.31 20.92
C ASN A 489 28.93 -6.75 21.17
N ILE A 490 30.03 -7.16 20.54
CA ILE A 490 30.58 -8.51 20.70
C ILE A 490 31.39 -8.56 22.00
N PRO A 491 31.16 -9.52 22.92
CA PRO A 491 31.86 -9.53 24.20
C PRO A 491 33.38 -9.67 24.03
N LYS A 492 34.15 -8.98 24.87
CA LYS A 492 35.63 -8.96 24.80
C LYS A 492 36.27 -10.28 25.24
N ASN A 493 35.56 -11.04 26.07
CA ASN A 493 36.01 -12.27 26.72
C ASN A 493 35.51 -13.55 26.05
N ILE A 494 34.96 -13.47 24.83
CA ILE A 494 34.74 -14.66 24.02
C ILE A 494 36.08 -15.19 23.52
N ALA A 495 36.29 -16.50 23.54
CA ALA A 495 37.56 -17.10 23.12
C ALA A 495 37.92 -16.65 21.67
N PRO A 496 39.09 -16.01 21.44
CA PRO A 496 39.57 -15.70 20.09
C PRO A 496 39.91 -16.97 19.30
N GLY A 497 39.73 -16.96 17.97
CA GLY A 497 40.16 -18.06 17.12
C GLY A 497 40.05 -17.78 15.62
N ALA A 498 41.17 -17.41 15.00
CA ALA A 498 41.42 -17.45 13.56
C ALA A 498 42.74 -18.21 13.32
N TYR A 499 42.77 -19.13 12.34
CA TYR A 499 43.98 -19.71 11.76
C TYR A 499 43.80 -19.72 10.22
N VAL A 500 44.05 -18.58 9.56
CA VAL A 500 45.22 -18.20 8.74
C VAL A 500 45.31 -18.90 7.36
N ARG A 501 45.40 -18.06 6.30
CA ARG A 501 45.88 -18.40 4.95
C ARG A 501 47.34 -18.87 5.01
N VAL A 502 47.64 -20.05 4.50
CA VAL A 502 48.67 -20.40 3.49
C VAL A 502 48.36 -21.87 3.12
N ASP A 503 47.97 -22.11 1.87
CA ASP A 503 47.79 -23.41 1.21
C ASP A 503 46.98 -24.51 1.93
N GLY A 504 45.63 -24.45 1.90
CA GLY A 504 44.73 -25.55 2.32
C GLY A 504 43.43 -25.10 3.04
N PRO A 505 42.39 -25.95 3.16
CA PRO A 505 41.07 -25.53 3.68
C PRO A 505 41.06 -25.33 5.22
N ILE A 506 40.37 -24.26 5.65
CA ILE A 506 40.46 -23.58 6.96
C ILE A 506 39.45 -24.13 8.00
N ASN A 507 39.85 -24.25 9.27
CA ASN A 507 38.94 -24.45 10.41
C ASN A 507 38.96 -23.21 11.35
N ALA A 508 37.99 -22.31 11.20
CA ALA A 508 37.72 -21.20 12.11
C ALA A 508 36.66 -21.62 13.15
N LEU A 509 36.63 -20.98 14.34
CA LEU A 509 35.52 -21.16 15.29
C LEU A 509 34.37 -20.23 14.88
N VAL A 510 33.42 -20.77 14.12
CA VAL A 510 32.22 -20.08 13.68
C VAL A 510 31.21 -20.04 14.86
N GLN A 511 30.59 -18.89 15.10
CA GLN A 511 29.56 -18.72 16.13
C GLN A 511 28.27 -18.22 15.46
N LEU A 512 27.11 -18.48 16.04
CA LEU A 512 25.88 -17.86 15.56
C LEU A 512 25.60 -16.60 16.37
N LEU A 513 25.15 -15.54 15.69
CA LEU A 513 24.62 -14.34 16.33
C LEU A 513 23.13 -14.26 16.01
N ARG A 514 22.28 -14.22 17.03
CA ARG A 514 20.84 -13.98 16.91
C ARG A 514 20.53 -12.58 17.37
N HIS A 515 19.88 -11.81 16.52
CA HIS A 515 19.30 -10.51 16.81
C HIS A 515 17.78 -10.65 16.79
N GLU A 516 17.09 -10.12 17.80
CA GLU A 516 15.65 -10.30 17.93
C GLU A 516 14.99 -9.00 18.36
N ASN A 517 14.02 -8.56 17.56
CA ASN A 517 13.05 -7.57 18.00
C ASN A 517 11.79 -8.28 18.48
N LEU A 518 11.18 -7.75 19.54
CA LEU A 518 9.91 -8.22 20.07
C LEU A 518 8.90 -7.08 19.98
N ALA A 519 7.72 -7.35 19.43
CA ALA A 519 6.60 -6.41 19.47
C ALA A 519 5.50 -6.94 20.41
N LEU A 520 5.11 -6.09 21.36
CA LEU A 520 4.26 -6.42 22.50
C LEU A 520 2.86 -5.78 22.40
N HIS A 521 2.54 -5.09 21.30
CA HIS A 521 1.26 -4.40 21.13
C HIS A 521 0.05 -5.36 21.20
N GLY A 522 0.24 -6.65 20.90
CA GLY A 522 -0.79 -7.69 21.06
C GLY A 522 -0.64 -8.55 22.33
N ALA A 523 0.37 -8.30 23.18
CA ALA A 523 0.75 -9.21 24.27
C ALA A 523 -0.26 -9.28 25.43
N SER A 524 -1.35 -8.51 25.39
CA SER A 524 -2.50 -8.69 26.28
C SER A 524 -3.25 -10.01 26.05
N ASN A 525 -3.00 -10.69 24.92
CA ASN A 525 -3.55 -11.99 24.58
C ASN A 525 -2.45 -13.05 24.55
N ILE A 526 -2.77 -14.29 24.94
CA ILE A 526 -1.88 -15.44 24.76
C ILE A 526 -1.58 -15.58 23.26
N GLY A 527 -0.30 -15.64 22.89
CA GLY A 527 0.15 -15.68 21.51
C GLY A 527 0.14 -14.34 20.77
N GLY A 528 -0.22 -13.23 21.44
CA GLY A 528 -0.23 -11.90 20.81
C GLY A 528 1.11 -11.16 20.86
N ALA A 529 2.11 -11.71 21.54
CA ALA A 529 3.49 -11.22 21.43
C ALA A 529 4.13 -11.71 20.12
N GLN A 530 4.81 -10.81 19.41
CA GLN A 530 5.33 -11.04 18.07
C GLN A 530 6.86 -11.03 18.09
N PHE A 531 7.48 -12.18 17.81
CA PHE A 531 8.92 -12.37 17.85
C PHE A 531 9.52 -12.31 16.44
N TYR A 532 10.57 -11.50 16.28
CA TYR A 532 11.29 -11.31 15.00
C TYR A 532 12.78 -11.66 15.15
N PRO A 533 13.13 -12.95 15.26
CA PRO A 533 14.51 -13.40 15.26
C PRO A 533 15.13 -13.29 13.85
N GLY A 534 16.37 -12.81 13.79
CA GLY A 534 17.27 -12.90 12.65
C GLY A 534 18.61 -13.51 13.08
N LYS A 535 19.11 -14.51 12.36
CA LYS A 535 20.41 -15.14 12.62
C LYS A 535 21.47 -14.74 11.60
N LEU A 536 22.67 -14.52 12.11
CA LEU A 536 23.92 -14.41 11.36
C LEU A 536 24.83 -15.60 11.66
N ASP A 537 25.52 -16.09 10.64
CA ASP A 537 26.69 -16.96 10.78
C ASP A 537 27.95 -16.08 10.90
N ARG A 538 28.65 -16.14 12.04
CA ARG A 538 29.84 -15.33 12.36
C ARG A 538 31.08 -15.82 11.65
#